data_AF-A0A6V7BQI1-F1
#
_entry.id   AF-A0A6V7BQI1-F1
#
_cell.length_a   1.000
_cell.length_b   1.000
_cell.length_c   1.000
_cell.angle_alpha   90.00
_cell.angle_beta   90.00
_cell.angle_gamma   90.00
#
_symmetry.space_group_name_H-M   'P 1'
#
loop_
_entity.id
_entity.type
_entity.pdbx_description
1 polymer ?
#
loop_
_entity_poly.entity_id
_entity_poly.type
_entity_poly.pdbx_seq_one_letter_code
_entity_poly.pdbx_strand_id
1 'polypeptide(L)'
;MAGSILRGADSMPGTSAATEPTPAAPVQLPDAQQTEEDLQRQRRRAATNARLYLLDILQLQRNPAAAALHRQLQAARAEDDIGAAIAEALRELPQITSATYAERVRARIGELLPDTLQAA
;
A
#
# COMPACT_ATOMS: atom_id res chain seq x y z
N MET A 1 28.64 15.99 54.45
CA MET A 1 28.62 17.37 54.97
C MET A 1 28.89 18.32 53.82
N ALA A 2 27.99 19.30 53.64
CA ALA A 2 28.13 20.56 52.89
C ALA A 2 28.50 20.46 51.39
N GLY A 3 27.80 21.10 50.46
CA GLY A 3 26.77 22.12 50.57
C GLY A 3 26.93 23.07 49.39
N SER A 4 25.81 23.34 48.72
CA SER A 4 25.43 24.60 48.03
C SER A 4 26.31 25.02 46.83
N ILE A 5 25.83 25.66 45.77
CA ILE A 5 24.96 26.84 45.75
C ILE A 5 24.30 27.02 44.38
N LEU A 6 23.07 27.53 44.46
CA LEU A 6 22.27 28.29 43.50
C LEU A 6 22.98 28.86 42.26
N ARG A 7 22.29 28.74 41.12
CA ARG A 7 22.04 29.90 40.24
C ARG A 7 20.62 29.85 39.68
N GLY A 8 19.81 30.79 40.14
CA GLY A 8 18.53 31.10 39.52
C GLY A 8 18.73 31.89 38.23
N ALA A 9 17.79 31.71 37.32
CA ALA A 9 17.43 32.67 36.30
C ALA A 9 15.94 32.46 36.00
N ASP A 10 15.15 33.37 36.57
CA ASP A 10 13.97 34.01 36.02
C ASP A 10 13.48 33.50 34.65
N SER A 11 12.22 33.06 34.60
CA SER A 11 11.27 33.41 33.53
C SER A 11 9.90 32.87 33.90
N MET A 12 8.96 33.79 34.14
CA MET A 12 7.54 33.45 34.27
C MET A 12 7.02 32.84 32.96
N PRO A 13 6.30 31.71 32.98
CA PRO A 13 5.42 31.38 31.87
C PRO A 13 4.18 32.27 31.95
N GLY A 14 4.05 33.16 30.97
CA GLY A 14 2.86 33.95 30.74
C GLY A 14 1.62 33.06 30.69
N THR A 15 0.56 33.51 31.35
CA THR A 15 -0.80 33.05 31.04
C THR A 15 -1.08 33.42 29.59
N SER A 16 -1.10 32.41 28.73
CA SER A 16 -1.87 32.45 27.49
C SER A 16 -2.63 31.14 27.41
N ALA A 17 -3.83 31.17 28.01
CA ALA A 17 -4.86 30.21 27.70
C ALA A 17 -5.28 30.44 26.24
N ALA A 18 -4.95 29.49 25.38
CA ALA A 18 -5.55 29.37 24.07
C ALA A 18 -5.59 27.87 23.71
N THR A 19 -6.66 27.25 24.19
CA THR A 19 -7.37 26.13 23.56
C THR A 19 -6.47 25.06 22.94
N GLU A 20 -6.11 24.06 23.73
CA GLU A 20 -5.75 22.75 23.20
C GLU A 20 -6.83 22.34 22.20
N PRO A 21 -6.53 22.13 20.90
CA PRO A 21 -7.39 21.28 20.12
C PRO A 21 -7.24 19.91 20.77
N THR A 22 -8.24 19.53 21.55
CA THR A 22 -8.47 18.12 21.89
C THR A 22 -8.17 17.36 20.60
N PRO A 23 -7.15 16.48 20.55
CA PRO A 23 -7.09 15.55 19.45
C PRO A 23 -8.38 14.76 19.60
N ALA A 24 -9.35 15.07 18.74
CA ALA A 24 -10.47 14.19 18.51
C ALA A 24 -9.79 12.88 18.10
N ALA A 25 -9.64 11.99 19.07
CA ALA A 25 -9.24 10.63 18.82
C ALA A 25 -10.13 10.18 17.65
N PRO A 26 -9.57 9.69 16.54
CA PRO A 26 -10.40 9.11 15.51
C PRO A 26 -11.20 8.04 16.24
N VAL A 27 -12.51 8.28 16.36
CA VAL A 27 -13.45 7.29 16.84
C VAL A 27 -13.39 6.20 15.79
N GLN A 28 -12.50 5.23 16.00
CA GLN A 28 -12.54 3.97 15.30
C GLN A 28 -13.82 3.31 15.81
N LEU A 29 -14.93 3.61 15.16
CA LEU A 29 -16.16 2.82 15.24
C LEU A 29 -15.76 1.41 14.78
N PRO A 30 -15.76 0.41 15.68
CA PRO A 30 -15.60 -0.98 15.28
C PRO A 30 -16.87 -1.41 14.54
N ASP A 31 -16.69 -2.10 13.42
CA ASP A 31 -17.69 -2.99 12.81
C ASP A 31 -18.97 -2.36 12.26
N ALA A 32 -18.85 -1.32 11.44
CA ALA A 32 -19.81 -1.20 10.34
C ALA A 32 -19.52 -2.36 9.37
N GLN A 33 -20.38 -3.39 9.38
CA GLN A 33 -20.29 -4.53 8.45
C GLN A 33 -20.03 -3.99 7.04
N GLN A 34 -18.84 -4.25 6.50
CA GLN A 34 -18.50 -3.80 5.15
C GLN A 34 -19.57 -4.33 4.21
N THR A 35 -20.25 -3.44 3.49
CA THR A 35 -21.25 -3.86 2.52
C THR A 35 -20.57 -4.57 1.35
N GLU A 36 -21.28 -5.45 0.66
CA GLU A 36 -20.76 -6.11 -0.55
C GLU A 36 -20.25 -5.08 -1.58
N GLU A 37 -20.91 -3.93 -1.68
CA GLU A 37 -20.49 -2.83 -2.56
C GLU A 37 -19.18 -2.17 -2.11
N ASP A 38 -18.94 -2.05 -0.80
CA ASP A 38 -17.66 -1.58 -0.26
C ASP A 38 -16.54 -2.57 -0.56
N LEU A 39 -16.81 -3.87 -0.37
CA LEU A 39 -15.86 -4.95 -0.68
C LEU A 39 -15.51 -4.95 -2.17
N GLN A 40 -16.51 -4.85 -3.05
CA GLN A 40 -16.28 -4.75 -4.49
C GLN A 40 -15.49 -3.50 -4.88
N ARG A 41 -15.77 -2.34 -4.27
CA ARG A 41 -14.96 -1.13 -4.48
C ARG A 41 -13.53 -1.32 -4.01
N GLN A 42 -13.32 -2.00 -2.88
CA GLN A 42 -11.99 -2.32 -2.37
C GLN A 42 -11.24 -3.29 -3.30
N ARG A 43 -11.89 -4.34 -3.82
CA ARG A 43 -11.34 -5.26 -4.81
C ARG A 43 -10.88 -4.54 -6.08
N ARG A 44 -11.74 -3.69 -6.66
CA ARG A 44 -11.41 -2.86 -7.83
C ARG A 44 -10.21 -1.95 -7.59
N ARG A 45 -10.15 -1.31 -6.42
CA ARG A 45 -9.02 -0.44 -6.03
C ARG A 45 -7.74 -1.25 -5.86
N ALA A 46 -7.81 -2.40 -5.21
CA ALA A 46 -6.68 -3.31 -5.02
C ALA A 46 -6.13 -3.83 -6.34
N ALA A 47 -6.99 -4.32 -7.24
CA ALA A 47 -6.61 -4.77 -8.58
C ALA A 47 -5.95 -3.64 -9.39
N THR A 48 -6.47 -2.41 -9.28
CA THR A 48 -5.87 -1.23 -9.92
C THR A 48 -4.47 -0.93 -9.37
N ASN A 49 -4.30 -0.96 -8.05
CA ASN A 49 -2.99 -0.72 -7.42
C ASN A 49 -1.97 -1.81 -7.79
N ALA A 50 -2.38 -3.08 -7.75
CA ALA A 50 -1.57 -4.22 -8.15
C ALA A 50 -1.12 -4.10 -9.61
N ARG A 51 -2.03 -3.71 -10.50
CA ARG A 51 -1.73 -3.44 -11.91
C ARG A 51 -0.70 -2.32 -12.08
N LEU A 52 -0.89 -1.18 -11.43
CA LEU A 52 0.05 -0.04 -11.54
C LEU A 52 1.45 -0.44 -11.06
N TYR A 53 1.55 -1.13 -9.93
CA TYR A 53 2.81 -1.63 -9.41
C TYR A 53 3.53 -2.58 -10.38
N LEU A 54 2.80 -3.52 -10.99
CA LEU A 54 3.37 -4.42 -11.98
C LEU A 54 3.81 -3.70 -13.25
N LEU A 55 3.05 -2.71 -13.73
CA LEU A 55 3.46 -1.88 -14.86
C LEU A 55 4.78 -1.16 -14.56
N ASP A 56 4.89 -0.53 -13.38
CA ASP A 56 6.13 0.15 -12.96
C ASP A 56 7.32 -0.82 -12.93
N ILE A 57 7.14 -2.02 -12.37
CA ILE A 57 8.21 -3.03 -12.31
C ILE A 57 8.61 -3.52 -13.71
N LEU A 58 7.63 -3.82 -14.56
CA LEU A 58 7.88 -4.31 -15.91
C LEU A 58 8.57 -3.24 -16.76
N GLN A 59 8.22 -1.96 -16.57
CA GLN A 59 8.87 -0.84 -17.25
C GLN A 59 10.36 -0.69 -16.87
N LEU A 60 10.73 -1.06 -15.63
CA LEU A 60 12.14 -1.04 -15.20
C LEU A 60 12.96 -2.20 -15.78
N GLN A 61 12.31 -3.27 -16.24
CA GLN A 61 13.01 -4.38 -16.87
C GLN A 61 13.45 -3.99 -18.29
N ARG A 62 14.76 -3.98 -18.53
CA ARG A 62 15.33 -3.78 -19.88
C ARG A 62 15.25 -5.07 -20.71
N ASN A 63 14.06 -5.67 -20.80
CA ASN A 63 13.80 -6.96 -21.43
C ASN A 63 12.59 -6.87 -22.38
N PRO A 64 12.69 -7.37 -23.64
CA PRO A 64 11.59 -7.33 -24.59
C PRO A 64 10.36 -8.14 -24.15
N ALA A 65 10.53 -9.24 -23.42
CA ALA A 65 9.43 -10.02 -22.86
C ALA A 65 8.66 -9.21 -21.80
N ALA A 66 9.37 -8.44 -20.96
CA ALA A 66 8.72 -7.54 -20.00
C ALA A 66 7.93 -6.44 -20.70
N ALA A 67 8.43 -5.89 -21.81
CA ALA A 67 7.72 -4.90 -22.60
C ALA A 67 6.45 -5.49 -23.27
N ALA A 68 6.46 -6.77 -23.64
CA ALA A 68 5.27 -7.45 -24.13
C ALA A 68 4.21 -7.60 -23.03
N LEU A 69 4.61 -8.10 -21.85
CA LEU A 69 3.73 -8.21 -20.68
C LEU A 69 3.19 -6.84 -20.24
N HIS A 70 4.03 -5.80 -20.26
CA HIS A 70 3.61 -4.44 -19.93
C HIS A 70 2.48 -3.98 -20.85
N ARG A 71 2.62 -4.17 -22.17
CA ARG A 71 1.58 -3.80 -23.14
C ARG A 71 0.30 -4.60 -22.94
N GLN A 72 0.39 -5.91 -22.69
CA GLN A 72 -0.77 -6.75 -22.40
C GLN A 72 -1.51 -6.30 -21.14
N LEU A 73 -0.77 -6.09 -20.05
CA LEU A 73 -1.32 -5.59 -18.79
C LEU A 73 -1.88 -4.17 -18.94
N GLN A 74 -1.27 -3.31 -19.75
CA GLN A 74 -1.78 -1.98 -20.07
C GLN A 74 -3.03 -2.02 -20.98
N ALA A 75 -3.20 -3.06 -21.80
CA ALA A 75 -4.36 -3.22 -22.67
C ALA A 75 -5.61 -3.75 -21.94
N ALA A 76 -5.45 -4.48 -20.83
CA ALA A 76 -6.57 -4.99 -20.03
C ALA A 76 -7.50 -3.85 -19.54
N ARG A 77 -8.82 -4.01 -19.68
CA ARG A 77 -9.80 -2.98 -19.28
C ARG A 77 -10.86 -3.51 -18.32
N ALA A 78 -11.34 -4.73 -18.52
CA ALA A 78 -12.27 -5.36 -17.59
C ALA A 78 -11.54 -5.85 -16.33
N GLU A 79 -12.27 -5.95 -15.22
CA GLU A 79 -11.72 -6.44 -13.95
C GLU A 79 -11.15 -7.86 -14.08
N ASP A 80 -11.88 -8.74 -14.76
CA ASP A 80 -11.45 -10.12 -15.02
C ASP A 80 -10.20 -10.17 -15.92
N ASP A 81 -10.14 -9.34 -16.96
CA ASP A 81 -8.97 -9.23 -17.84
C ASP A 81 -7.74 -8.73 -17.07
N ILE A 82 -7.94 -7.80 -16.14
CA ILE A 82 -6.87 -7.26 -15.29
C ILE A 82 -6.35 -8.38 -14.37
N GLY A 83 -7.25 -9.13 -13.72
CA GLY A 83 -6.88 -10.27 -12.88
C GLY A 83 -6.09 -11.32 -13.65
N ALA A 84 -6.57 -11.71 -14.84
CA ALA A 84 -5.90 -12.67 -15.71
C ALA A 84 -4.52 -12.16 -16.18
N ALA A 85 -4.41 -10.89 -16.58
CA ALA A 85 -3.15 -10.30 -16.99
C ALA A 85 -2.13 -10.17 -15.83
N ILE A 86 -2.60 -9.91 -14.60
CA ILE A 86 -1.76 -9.92 -13.40
C ILE A 86 -1.23 -11.34 -13.13
N ALA A 87 -2.09 -12.35 -13.15
CA ALA A 87 -1.71 -13.75 -12.93
C ALA A 87 -0.67 -14.21 -13.97
N GLU A 88 -0.88 -13.86 -15.24
CA GLU A 88 0.04 -14.15 -16.34
C GLU A 88 1.40 -13.45 -16.14
N ALA A 89 1.38 -12.15 -15.80
CA ALA A 89 2.62 -11.41 -15.54
C ALA A 89 3.42 -12.04 -14.39
N LEU A 90 2.77 -12.47 -13.31
CA LEU A 90 3.42 -13.12 -12.18
C LEU A 90 3.99 -14.50 -12.52
N ARG A 91 3.34 -15.24 -13.42
CA ARG A 91 3.78 -16.55 -13.93
C ARG A 91 5.05 -16.42 -14.76
N GLU A 92 5.11 -15.41 -15.63
CA GLU A 92 6.23 -15.19 -16.56
C GLU A 92 7.38 -14.38 -15.94
N LEU A 93 7.14 -13.59 -14.90
CA LEU A 93 8.15 -12.77 -14.20
C LEU A 93 9.46 -13.49 -13.82
N PRO A 94 9.45 -14.72 -13.26
CA PRO A 94 10.69 -15.43 -12.91
C PRO A 94 11.52 -15.87 -14.13
N GLN A 95 10.95 -15.88 -15.33
CA GLN A 95 11.68 -16.18 -16.57
C GLN A 95 12.42 -14.94 -17.11
N ILE A 96 11.98 -13.76 -16.70
CA ILE A 96 12.48 -12.45 -17.15
C ILE A 96 13.44 -11.85 -16.12
N THR A 97 13.23 -12.17 -14.85
CA THR A 97 13.96 -11.64 -13.67
C THR A 97 14.50 -12.79 -12.82
N SER A 98 15.07 -12.49 -11.64
CA SER A 98 15.48 -13.55 -10.71
C SER A 98 14.30 -14.14 -9.95
N ALA A 99 14.37 -15.43 -9.60
CA ALA A 99 13.34 -16.10 -8.81
C ALA A 99 13.03 -15.37 -7.49
N THR A 100 14.07 -14.93 -6.76
CA THR A 100 13.90 -14.16 -5.52
C THR A 100 13.21 -12.81 -5.74
N TYR A 101 13.47 -12.14 -6.86
CA TYR A 101 12.77 -10.90 -7.19
C TYR A 101 11.30 -11.17 -7.49
N ALA A 102 11.01 -12.22 -8.26
CA ALA A 102 9.64 -12.62 -8.56
C ALA A 102 8.83 -13.00 -7.31
N GLU A 103 9.42 -13.71 -6.35
CA GLU A 103 8.79 -14.04 -5.06
C GLU A 103 8.46 -12.77 -4.25
N ARG A 104 9.37 -11.79 -4.21
CA ARG A 104 9.12 -10.51 -3.53
C ARG A 104 7.96 -9.75 -4.16
N VAL A 105 7.84 -9.78 -5.49
CA VAL A 105 6.73 -9.14 -6.20
C VAL A 105 5.42 -9.86 -5.89
N ARG A 106 5.41 -11.20 -5.87
CA ARG A 106 4.24 -11.99 -5.48
C ARG A 106 3.77 -11.68 -4.06
N ALA A 107 4.69 -11.66 -3.09
CA ALA A 107 4.40 -11.30 -1.70
C ALA A 107 3.78 -9.90 -1.62
N ARG A 108 4.39 -8.91 -2.28
CA ARG A 108 3.88 -7.54 -2.28
C ARG A 108 2.51 -7.40 -2.94
N ILE A 109 2.27 -8.15 -4.01
CA ILE A 109 0.93 -8.19 -4.65
C ILE A 109 -0.08 -8.84 -3.71
N GLY A 110 0.30 -9.90 -2.99
CA GLY A 110 -0.51 -10.52 -1.95
C GLY A 110 -0.89 -9.57 -0.81
N GLU A 111 0.00 -8.65 -0.42
CA GLU A 111 -0.28 -7.59 0.56
C GLU A 111 -1.24 -6.51 0.02
N LEU A 112 -1.25 -6.29 -1.30
CA LEU A 112 -2.08 -5.28 -1.96
C LEU A 112 -3.49 -5.80 -2.28
N LEU A 113 -3.62 -7.10 -2.55
CA LEU A 113 -4.92 -7.74 -2.73
C LEU A 113 -5.47 -8.13 -1.35
N PRO A 114 -6.67 -7.67 -0.96
CA PRO A 114 -7.28 -8.09 0.29
C PRO A 114 -7.47 -9.60 0.30
N ASP A 115 -7.33 -10.25 1.47
CA ASP A 115 -7.49 -11.71 1.64
C ASP A 115 -8.83 -12.22 1.08
N THR A 116 -9.87 -11.37 1.06
CA THR A 116 -11.18 -11.65 0.46
C THR A 116 -11.16 -11.89 -1.06
N LEU A 117 -10.05 -11.60 -1.73
CA LEU A 117 -9.80 -11.85 -3.16
C LEU A 117 -8.92 -13.10 -3.36
N GLN A 118 -8.19 -13.56 -2.34
CA GLN A 118 -7.33 -14.75 -2.41
C GLN A 118 -8.10 -16.08 -2.25
N ALA A 119 -9.33 -16.03 -1.71
CA ALA A 119 -10.15 -17.20 -1.38
C ALA A 119 -11.28 -17.52 -2.39
N ALA A 120 -11.18 -17.03 -3.64
CA ALA A 120 -12.15 -17.31 -4.71
C ALA A 120 -11.66 -18.43 -5.64
#